data_AF-A0A5C5S9K6-F1
#
_entry.id   AF-A0A5C5S9K6-F1
#
_cell.length_a   1.000
_cell.length_b   1.000
_cell.length_c   1.000
_cell.angle_alpha   90.00
_cell.angle_beta   90.00
_cell.angle_gamma   90.00
#
_symmetry.space_group_name_H-M   'P 1'
#
loop_
_entity.id
_entity.type
_entity.pdbx_description
1 polymer ?
#
loop_
_entity_poly.entity_id
_entity_poly.type
_entity_poly.pdbx_seq_one_letter_code
_entity_poly.pdbx_strand_id
1 'polypeptide(L)'
;MKPHRRVGVIALAAVLAMGPYLLMPGKADAQQPRTCTMDPVQQSICVYQAILADVAKTYTQRGGGGISSIVQNSTTTFTVQIAQEGRKDVLNYTVKIGADGKVEIVERKEGTRSY
;
A
#
# COMPACT_ATOMS: atom_id res chain seq x y z
N MET A 1 -28.78 1.49 -72.27
CA MET A 1 -28.11 0.32 -71.63
C MET A 1 -27.92 0.61 -70.14
N LYS A 2 -27.97 -0.42 -69.27
CA LYS A 2 -27.56 -0.39 -67.82
C LYS A 2 -26.04 -0.11 -67.69
N PRO A 3 -25.44 0.22 -66.51
CA PRO A 3 -25.82 -0.10 -65.11
C PRO A 3 -25.98 1.19 -64.23
N HIS A 4 -25.86 1.29 -62.88
CA HIS A 4 -25.61 0.42 -61.70
C HIS A 4 -26.66 0.76 -60.60
N ARG A 5 -27.03 -0.03 -59.57
CA ARG A 5 -26.34 -0.75 -58.45
C ARG A 5 -25.82 0.15 -57.30
N ARG A 6 -26.63 0.32 -56.24
CA ARG A 6 -26.31 0.08 -54.81
C ARG A 6 -27.52 0.41 -53.90
N VAL A 7 -28.03 -0.58 -53.15
CA VAL A 7 -27.80 -0.79 -51.70
C VAL A 7 -28.53 0.24 -50.81
N GLY A 8 -29.59 -0.22 -50.16
CA GLY A 8 -30.27 0.45 -49.06
C GLY A 8 -30.83 -0.61 -48.11
N VAL A 9 -29.99 -1.14 -47.22
CA VAL A 9 -30.44 -2.02 -46.13
C VAL A 9 -30.73 -1.11 -44.94
N ILE A 10 -32.01 -0.88 -44.66
CA ILE A 10 -32.45 -0.08 -43.52
C ILE A 10 -32.31 -0.93 -42.26
N ALA A 11 -31.68 -0.37 -41.23
CA ALA A 11 -31.48 -1.03 -39.96
C ALA A 11 -32.77 -1.08 -39.12
N LEU A 12 -33.08 -2.26 -38.59
CA LEU A 12 -33.94 -2.49 -37.43
C LEU A 12 -33.33 -3.63 -36.61
N ALA A 13 -33.48 -3.72 -35.29
CA ALA A 13 -33.73 -2.69 -34.28
C ALA A 13 -33.50 -3.34 -32.90
N ALA A 14 -32.93 -2.59 -31.95
CA ALA A 14 -32.85 -2.91 -30.52
C ALA A 14 -32.10 -4.19 -30.10
N VAL A 15 -31.57 -4.15 -28.86
CA VAL A 15 -31.69 -5.18 -27.80
C VAL A 15 -30.62 -4.90 -26.72
N LEU A 16 -31.05 -4.91 -25.46
CA LEU A 16 -30.24 -4.88 -24.22
C LEU A 16 -29.42 -3.61 -23.92
N ALA A 17 -30.11 -2.63 -23.35
CA ALA A 17 -29.52 -1.75 -22.34
C ALA A 17 -29.24 -2.54 -21.05
N MET A 18 -28.10 -3.24 -20.99
CA MET A 18 -27.47 -3.66 -19.74
C MET A 18 -26.20 -2.84 -19.57
N GLY A 19 -26.31 -1.72 -18.85
CA GLY A 19 -25.18 -0.83 -18.61
C GLY A 19 -24.09 -1.58 -17.85
N PRO A 20 -22.82 -1.55 -18.32
CA PRO A 20 -21.72 -1.97 -17.47
C PRO A 20 -21.63 -0.94 -16.34
N TYR A 21 -22.13 -1.32 -15.16
CA TYR A 21 -21.60 -0.77 -13.92
C TYR A 21 -20.14 -1.19 -13.87
N LEU A 22 -19.30 -0.35 -14.47
CA LEU A 22 -17.86 -0.46 -14.42
C LEU A 22 -17.50 -0.56 -12.95
N LEU A 23 -16.97 -1.73 -12.57
CA LEU A 23 -16.19 -1.93 -11.37
C LEU A 23 -14.98 -0.99 -11.49
N MET A 24 -15.19 0.29 -11.17
CA MET A 24 -14.08 1.22 -11.00
C MET A 24 -13.25 0.65 -9.85
N PRO A 25 -11.98 0.25 -10.10
CA PRO A 25 -11.11 -0.08 -8.99
C PRO A 25 -11.00 1.18 -8.16
N GLY A 26 -11.53 1.13 -6.93
CA GLY A 26 -11.38 2.21 -5.99
C GLY A 26 -9.89 2.43 -5.80
N LYS A 27 -9.36 3.51 -6.40
CA LYS A 27 -8.03 3.97 -6.05
C LYS A 27 -8.10 4.34 -4.59
N ALA A 28 -7.55 3.47 -3.76
CA ALA A 28 -7.00 3.88 -2.48
C ALA A 28 -5.82 4.80 -2.81
N ASP A 29 -6.13 6.04 -3.21
CA ASP A 29 -5.18 7.13 -3.29
C ASP A 29 -4.75 7.39 -1.85
N ALA A 30 -3.74 6.63 -1.40
CA ALA A 30 -3.00 6.89 -0.20
C ALA A 30 -2.30 8.22 -0.40
N GLN A 31 -3.03 9.31 -0.08
CA GLN A 31 -2.60 10.68 -0.23
C GLN A 31 -1.24 10.79 0.48
N GLN A 32 -0.15 10.83 -0.29
CA GLN A 32 1.17 10.96 0.31
C GLN A 32 1.20 12.31 1.04
N PRO A 33 1.54 12.32 2.35
CA PRO A 33 1.46 13.54 3.11
C PRO A 33 2.39 14.61 2.53
N ARG A 34 1.89 15.84 2.49
CA ARG A 34 2.69 17.00 2.09
C ARG A 34 3.76 17.22 3.16
N THR A 35 5.00 16.87 2.81
CA THR A 35 6.25 17.11 3.58
C THR A 35 6.20 16.67 5.05
N CYS A 36 6.94 15.63 5.42
CA CYS A 36 7.00 15.10 6.80
C CYS A 36 7.77 16.00 7.79
N THR A 37 7.88 17.29 7.50
CA THR A 37 8.46 18.33 8.35
C THR A 37 7.34 19.07 9.07
N MET A 38 7.62 19.47 10.32
CA MET A 38 6.81 20.31 11.22
C MET A 38 5.81 19.63 12.18
N ASP A 39 5.11 18.55 11.84
CA ASP A 39 4.15 17.91 12.77
C ASP A 39 4.59 16.50 13.24
N PRO A 40 4.63 16.20 14.56
CA PRO A 40 5.03 14.89 15.07
C PRO A 40 4.14 13.72 14.65
N VAL A 41 2.82 13.91 14.56
CA VAL A 41 1.91 12.84 14.13
C VAL A 41 2.14 12.56 12.65
N GLN A 42 2.34 13.62 11.86
CA GLN A 42 2.65 13.52 10.44
C GLN A 42 4.00 12.84 10.17
N GLN A 43 4.99 13.09 11.03
CA GLN A 43 6.26 12.36 11.04
C GLN A 43 6.07 10.88 11.31
N SER A 44 5.33 10.50 12.38
CA SER A 44 5.05 9.09 12.67
C SER A 44 4.33 8.40 11.50
N ILE A 45 3.37 9.07 10.85
CA ILE A 45 2.68 8.54 9.64
C ILE A 45 3.69 8.27 8.51
N CYS A 46 4.59 9.20 8.22
CA CYS A 46 5.62 8.99 7.18
C CYS A 46 6.58 7.84 7.54
N VAL A 47 6.96 7.73 8.82
CA VAL A 47 7.81 6.62 9.28
C VAL A 47 7.07 5.28 9.17
N TYR A 48 5.79 5.21 9.52
CA TYR A 48 4.98 4.01 9.32
C TYR A 48 4.88 3.64 7.84
N GLN A 49 4.71 4.60 6.94
CA GLN A 49 4.72 4.33 5.48
C GLN A 49 6.06 3.77 5.00
N ALA A 50 7.19 4.32 5.46
CA ALA A 50 8.52 3.82 5.13
C ALA A 50 8.78 2.40 5.68
N ILE A 51 8.38 2.14 6.93
CA ILE A 51 8.47 0.82 7.57
C ILE A 51 7.59 -0.20 6.83
N LEU A 52 6.34 0.14 6.50
CA LEU A 52 5.43 -0.73 5.75
C LEU A 52 5.99 -1.07 4.36
N ALA A 53 6.62 -0.11 3.68
CA ALA A 53 7.27 -0.33 2.39
C ALA A 53 8.49 -1.26 2.50
N ASP A 54 9.31 -1.13 3.55
CA ASP A 54 10.42 -2.05 3.82
C ASP A 54 9.92 -3.46 4.13
N VAL A 55 8.96 -3.61 5.07
CA VAL A 55 8.37 -4.92 5.43
C VAL A 55 7.77 -5.60 4.19
N ALA A 56 7.01 -4.88 3.36
CA ALA A 56 6.43 -5.43 2.14
C ALA A 56 7.49 -5.92 1.13
N LYS A 57 8.66 -5.27 1.10
CA LYS A 57 9.79 -5.59 0.21
C LYS A 57 10.67 -6.73 0.74
N THR A 58 10.94 -6.78 2.05
CA THR A 58 11.99 -7.64 2.61
C THR A 58 11.50 -8.77 3.49
N TYR A 59 10.27 -8.73 4.03
CA TYR A 59 9.78 -9.78 4.91
C TYR A 59 9.22 -10.95 4.09
N THR A 60 10.00 -12.04 4.06
CA THR A 60 9.72 -13.24 3.26
C THR A 60 9.03 -14.37 4.03
N GLN A 61 9.08 -14.35 5.37
CA GLN A 61 8.49 -15.40 6.22
C GLN A 61 6.96 -15.25 6.34
N ARG A 62 6.25 -15.51 5.24
CA ARG A 62 4.79 -15.39 5.15
C ARG A 62 4.11 -16.68 5.62
N GLY A 63 3.75 -16.73 6.91
CA GLY A 63 2.75 -17.67 7.43
C GLY A 63 1.33 -17.09 7.30
N GLY A 64 0.38 -17.63 8.07
CA GLY A 64 -1.02 -17.17 8.07
C GLY A 64 -1.28 -15.83 8.77
N GLY A 65 -0.30 -15.28 9.49
CA GLY A 65 -0.43 -14.02 10.23
C GLY A 65 0.05 -12.78 9.46
N GLY A 66 -0.23 -11.61 10.02
CA GLY A 66 0.14 -10.32 9.46
C GLY A 66 0.78 -9.38 10.48
N ILE A 67 0.96 -8.11 10.10
CA ILE A 67 1.43 -7.06 11.03
C ILE A 67 0.39 -6.88 12.13
N SER A 68 0.77 -7.27 13.36
CA SER A 68 -0.08 -7.21 14.55
C SER A 68 0.08 -5.92 15.35
N SER A 69 1.22 -5.23 15.18
CA SER A 69 1.51 -3.97 15.86
C SER A 69 2.67 -3.24 15.19
N ILE A 70 2.61 -1.90 15.19
CA ILE A 70 3.74 -1.01 14.97
C ILE A 70 3.74 -0.01 16.14
N VAL A 71 4.83 0.03 16.91
CA VAL A 71 4.96 0.88 18.10
C VAL A 71 6.15 1.80 17.94
N GLN A 72 5.97 3.08 18.25
CA GLN A 72 7.06 4.03 18.41
C GLN A 72 7.61 3.93 19.83
N ASN A 73 8.88 3.53 19.97
CA ASN A 73 9.55 3.38 21.27
C ASN A 73 10.25 4.68 21.69
N SER A 74 10.72 5.47 20.72
CA SER A 74 11.32 6.79 20.90
C SER A 74 11.12 7.65 19.64
N THR A 75 11.62 8.88 19.60
CA THR A 75 11.57 9.76 18.42
C THR A 75 12.12 9.12 17.14
N THR A 76 13.07 8.19 17.25
CA THR A 76 13.78 7.58 16.11
C THR A 76 13.76 6.05 16.10
N THR A 77 13.10 5.39 17.05
CA THR A 77 13.09 3.92 17.14
C THR A 77 11.68 3.34 17.21
N PHE A 78 11.46 2.26 16.46
CA PHE A 78 10.16 1.65 16.25
C PHE A 78 10.25 0.13 16.31
N THR A 79 9.20 -0.54 16.78
CA THR A 79 9.08 -2.00 16.75
C THR A 79 7.85 -2.41 15.96
N VAL A 80 8.05 -3.25 14.94
CA VAL A 80 6.99 -3.99 14.25
C VAL A 80 6.89 -5.38 14.86
N GLN A 81 5.66 -5.84 15.13
CA GLN A 81 5.38 -7.23 15.52
C GLN A 81 4.54 -7.90 14.43
N ILE A 82 5.05 -8.97 13.85
CA ILE A 82 4.33 -9.78 12.85
C ILE A 82 3.90 -11.08 13.52
N ALA A 83 2.60 -11.36 13.49
CA ALA A 83 2.04 -12.56 14.07
C ALA A 83 2.41 -13.79 13.21
N GLN A 84 2.77 -14.88 13.86
CA GLN A 84 3.00 -16.18 13.25
C GLN A 84 2.37 -17.26 14.13
N GLU A 85 2.23 -18.47 13.61
CA GLU A 85 1.79 -19.61 14.43
C GLU A 85 2.87 -19.92 15.48
N GLY A 86 2.47 -19.98 16.76
CA GLY A 86 3.36 -20.26 17.89
C GLY A 86 4.38 -19.16 18.26
N ARG A 87 4.48 -18.06 17.52
CA ARG A 87 5.45 -16.98 17.80
C ARG A 87 5.04 -15.60 17.26
N LYS A 88 5.82 -14.59 17.63
CA LYS A 88 5.87 -13.27 16.98
C LYS A 88 7.25 -13.03 16.41
N ASP A 89 7.31 -12.62 15.16
CA ASP A 89 8.53 -12.04 14.61
C ASP A 89 8.55 -10.53 14.94
N VAL A 90 9.71 -10.04 15.34
CA VAL A 90 9.91 -8.70 15.90
C VAL A 90 10.98 -7.99 15.07
N LEU A 91 10.62 -6.88 14.43
CA LEU A 91 11.52 -6.05 13.64
C LEU A 91 11.70 -4.72 14.36
N ASN A 92 12.92 -4.45 14.82
CA ASN A 92 13.28 -3.19 15.44
C ASN A 92 13.96 -2.29 14.42
N TYR A 93 13.40 -1.11 14.21
CA TYR A 93 13.84 -0.11 13.25
C TYR A 93 14.45 1.08 13.97
N THR A 94 15.57 1.57 13.44
CA THR A 94 16.08 2.92 13.74
C THR A 94 15.95 3.75 12.46
N VAL A 95 15.39 4.95 12.57
CA VAL A 95 15.14 5.85 11.45
C VAL A 95 15.80 7.22 11.64
N LYS A 96 16.07 7.89 10.52
CA LYS A 96 16.35 9.33 10.46
C LYS A 96 15.27 10.02 9.63
N ILE A 97 15.00 11.28 9.95
CA ILE A 97 14.16 12.16 9.14
C ILE A 97 15.05 13.30 8.66
N GLY A 98 15.19 13.45 7.34
CA GLY A 98 15.95 14.53 6.73
C GLY A 98 15.27 15.89 6.90
N ALA A 99 16.01 16.97 6.66
CA ALA A 99 15.48 18.34 6.69
C ALA A 99 14.44 18.60 5.57
N ASP A 100 14.39 17.74 4.55
CA ASP A 100 13.39 17.66 3.50
C ASP A 100 12.13 16.84 3.90
N GLY A 101 12.11 16.29 5.12
CA GLY A 101 11.08 15.36 5.59
C GLY A 101 11.24 13.93 5.06
N LYS A 102 12.33 13.59 4.37
CA LYS A 102 12.55 12.23 3.87
C LYS A 102 12.89 11.29 5.02
N VAL A 103 12.14 10.19 5.14
CA VAL A 103 12.47 9.12 6.10
C VAL A 103 13.52 8.19 5.50
N GLU A 104 14.56 7.91 6.28
CA GLU A 104 15.60 6.93 6.00
C GLU A 104 15.60 5.86 7.10
N ILE A 105 15.54 4.58 6.72
CA ILE A 105 15.78 3.46 7.64
C ILE A 105 17.28 3.25 7.71
N VAL A 106 17.88 3.55 8.88
CA VAL A 106 19.34 3.44 9.08
C VAL A 106 19.76 2.12 9.70
N GLU A 107 18.84 1.44 10.39
CA GLU A 107 19.08 0.12 10.97
C GLU A 107 17.77 -0.69 11.03
N ARG A 108 17.87 -1.99 10.75
CA ARG A 108 16.84 -2.98 11.07
C ARG A 108 17.48 -4.16 11.81
N LYS A 109 16.88 -4.57 12.93
CA LYS A 109 17.25 -5.77 13.70
C LYS A 109 16.06 -6.69 13.79
N GLU A 110 16.26 -7.94 13.39
CA GLU A 110 15.23 -8.98 13.40
C GLU A 110 15.38 -9.86 14.64
N GLY A 111 14.26 -10.37 15.15
CA GLY A 111 14.22 -11.27 16.28
C GLY A 111 12.86 -11.97 16.37
N THR A 112 12.71 -12.86 17.33
CA THR A 112 11.51 -13.67 17.51
C THR A 112 11.19 -13.79 18.99
N ARG A 113 9.91 -13.77 19.33
CA ARG A 113 9.38 -14.01 20.68
C ARG A 113 8.30 -15.08 20.61
N SER A 114 8.54 -16.23 21.24
CA SER A 114 7.52 -17.25 21.45
C SER A 114 6.42 -16.76 22.40
N TYR A 115 5.25 -17.39 22.32
CA TYR A 115 4.17 -17.23 23.30
C TYR A 115 4.42 -18.07 24.56
#